data_AF-A0A9D9QJJ2-F1
#
_entry.id   AF-A0A9D9QJJ2-F1
#
_cell.length_a   1.000
_cell.length_b   1.000
_cell.length_c   1.000
_cell.angle_alpha   90.00
_cell.angle_beta   90.00
_cell.angle_gamma   90.00
#
_symmetry.space_group_name_H-M   'P 1'
#
loop_
_entity.id
_entity.type
_entity.pdbx_description
1 polymer ?
#
loop_
_entity_poly.entity_id
_entity_poly.type
_entity_poly.pdbx_seq_one_letter_code
_entity_poly.pdbx_strand_id
1 'polypeptide(L)'
;MKKLLAILLAVSLLFISCAGKVQDQDIVILYTNDVHCGVDDNIGYAKLASYKKQLLEQNPYVTLVDAGDAVQGDIIGALSKGED
;
A
#
# COMPACT_ATOMS: atom_id res chain seq x y z
N MET A 1 -32.88 30.22 31.81
CA MET A 1 -33.49 30.06 30.46
C MET A 1 -32.48 30.40 29.35
N LYS A 2 -32.12 31.67 29.12
CA LYS A 2 -31.24 32.09 28.01
C LYS A 2 -29.81 31.48 28.06
N LYS A 3 -29.20 31.39 29.24
CA LYS A 3 -27.88 30.76 29.43
C LYS A 3 -27.90 29.25 29.17
N LEU A 4 -29.00 28.57 29.54
CA LEU A 4 -29.18 27.14 29.32
C LEU A 4 -29.37 26.85 27.82
N LEU A 5 -30.12 27.70 27.12
CA LEU A 5 -30.33 27.64 25.67
C LEU A 5 -29.00 27.84 24.91
N ALA A 6 -28.17 28.78 25.37
CA ALA A 6 -26.86 29.04 24.76
C ALA A 6 -25.89 27.85 24.93
N ILE A 7 -25.91 27.19 26.09
CA ILE A 7 -25.10 25.99 26.35
C ILE A 7 -25.59 24.83 25.48
N LEU A 8 -26.91 24.63 25.37
CA LEU A 8 -27.49 23.59 24.53
C LEU A 8 -27.10 23.77 23.04
N LEU A 9 -27.11 25.02 22.57
CA LEU A 9 -26.71 25.37 21.20
C LEU A 9 -25.20 25.18 20.97
N ALA A 10 -24.35 25.52 21.95
CA ALA A 10 -22.91 25.31 21.85
C ALA A 10 -22.56 23.80 21.83
N VAL A 11 -23.26 23.00 22.64
CA VAL A 11 -23.11 21.55 22.67
C VAL A 11 -23.59 20.92 21.36
N SER A 12 -24.73 21.35 20.81
CA SER A 12 -25.22 20.82 19.54
C SER A 12 -24.29 21.14 18.36
N LEU A 13 -23.67 22.32 18.35
CA LEU A 13 -22.68 22.71 17.33
C LEU A 13 -21.40 21.85 17.39
N LEU A 14 -20.98 21.38 18.58
CA LEU A 14 -19.83 20.47 18.72
C LEU A 14 -20.09 19.08 18.11
N PHE A 15 -21.34 18.61 18.13
CA PHE A 15 -21.73 17.32 17.54
C PHE A 15 -21.82 17.33 16.01
N ILE A 16 -21.95 18.50 15.38
CA ILE A 16 -22.02 18.63 13.91
C ILE A 16 -20.65 18.40 13.25
N SER A 17 -19.55 18.57 14.00
CA SER A 17 -18.18 18.38 13.51
C SER A 17 -17.76 16.92 13.29
N CYS A 18 -18.62 15.93 13.57
CA CYS A 18 -18.30 14.50 13.45
C CYS A 18 -18.80 13.86 12.13
N ALA A 19 -19.09 14.67 11.10
CA ALA A 19 -19.26 14.14 9.75
C ALA A 19 -17.88 13.73 9.22
N GLY A 20 -17.52 12.46 9.42
CA GLY A 20 -16.26 11.89 8.95
C GLY A 20 -16.08 12.14 7.45
N LYS A 21 -14.99 12.81 7.07
CA LYS A 21 -14.60 12.92 5.67
C LYS A 21 -14.22 11.51 5.20
N VAL A 22 -14.92 10.99 4.20
CA VAL A 22 -14.41 9.87 3.40
C VAL A 22 -13.15 10.40 2.71
N GLN A 23 -11.98 9.94 3.15
CA GLN A 23 -10.75 10.22 2.43
C GLN A 23 -10.78 9.38 1.16
N ASP A 24 -10.84 10.05 0.01
CA ASP A 24 -10.61 9.45 -1.29
C ASP A 24 -9.11 9.09 -1.32
N GLN A 25 -8.79 7.84 -0.98
CA GLN A 25 -7.41 7.35 -0.98
C GLN A 25 -7.22 6.45 -2.19
N ASP A 26 -6.15 6.71 -2.95
CA ASP A 26 -5.77 5.87 -4.08
C ASP A 26 -5.46 4.44 -3.61
N ILE A 27 -5.77 3.45 -4.43
CA ILE A 27 -5.28 2.08 -4.26
C ILE A 27 -4.08 1.90 -5.18
N VAL A 28 -2.95 1.49 -4.62
CA VAL A 28 -1.72 1.29 -5.38
C VAL A 28 -1.44 -0.21 -5.54
N ILE A 29 -1.34 -0.66 -6.78
CA ILE A 29 -0.98 -2.03 -7.12
C ILE A 29 0.39 -2.01 -7.80
N LEU A 30 1.41 -2.47 -7.09
CA LEU A 30 2.68 -2.83 -7.71
C LEU A 30 2.56 -4.22 -8.30
N TYR A 31 3.23 -4.48 -9.42
CA TYR A 31 3.28 -5.82 -9.99
C TYR A 31 4.65 -6.19 -10.53
N THR A 32 4.92 -7.49 -10.54
CA THR A 32 6.02 -8.14 -11.26
C THR A 32 5.45 -9.13 -12.28
N ASN A 33 6.16 -9.33 -13.38
CA ASN A 33 5.86 -10.34 -14.39
C ASN A 33 7.17 -10.74 -15.06
N ASP A 34 7.29 -12.00 -15.49
CA ASP A 34 8.38 -12.50 -16.33
C ASP A 34 9.77 -12.11 -15.79
N VAL A 35 9.93 -12.24 -14.46
CA VAL A 35 11.19 -11.87 -13.79
C VAL A 35 12.33 -12.76 -14.27
N HIS A 36 12.01 -13.98 -14.68
CA HIS A 36 12.97 -14.91 -15.26
C HIS A 36 14.24 -15.14 -14.41
N CYS A 37 14.06 -15.25 -13.09
CA CYS A 37 15.15 -15.31 -12.11
C CYS A 37 16.10 -14.10 -12.08
N GLY A 38 15.75 -12.98 -12.71
CA GLY A 38 16.45 -11.70 -12.64
C GLY A 38 16.29 -11.02 -11.28
N VAL A 39 16.77 -11.66 -10.22
CA VAL A 39 16.63 -11.22 -8.82
C VAL A 39 17.23 -9.83 -8.60
N ASP A 40 18.37 -9.57 -9.24
CA ASP A 40 19.13 -8.30 -9.15
C ASP A 40 19.06 -7.47 -10.43
N ASP A 41 18.31 -7.91 -11.44
CA ASP A 41 18.20 -7.22 -12.72
C ASP A 41 17.34 -5.97 -12.63
N ASN A 42 17.74 -4.92 -13.36
CA ASN A 42 17.05 -3.63 -13.39
C ASN A 42 16.85 -3.01 -11.99
N ILE A 43 15.61 -3.01 -11.51
CA ILE A 43 15.26 -2.57 -10.17
C ILE A 43 15.66 -3.62 -9.13
N GLY A 44 15.51 -4.90 -9.43
CA GLY A 44 15.72 -6.03 -8.52
C GLY A 44 14.71 -6.08 -7.37
N TYR A 45 14.56 -7.26 -6.75
CA TYR A 45 13.61 -7.47 -5.67
C TYR A 45 13.90 -6.64 -4.43
N ALA A 46 15.17 -6.37 -4.12
CA ALA A 46 15.56 -5.56 -2.97
C ALA A 46 15.07 -4.11 -3.09
N LYS A 47 15.22 -3.48 -4.26
CA LYS A 47 14.73 -2.10 -4.45
C LYS A 47 13.22 -2.06 -4.63
N LEU A 48 12.60 -3.07 -5.24
CA LEU A 48 11.14 -3.20 -5.27
C LEU A 48 10.54 -3.26 -3.85
N ALA A 49 11.13 -4.07 -2.96
CA ALA A 49 10.70 -4.15 -1.57
C ALA A 49 10.86 -2.82 -0.83
N SER A 50 11.98 -2.11 -1.06
CA SER A 50 12.19 -0.76 -0.53
C SER A 50 11.15 0.23 -1.03
N TYR A 51 10.84 0.20 -2.34
CA TYR A 51 9.86 1.09 -2.95
C TYR A 51 8.45 0.84 -2.42
N LYS A 52 8.03 -0.43 -2.29
CA LYS A 52 6.77 -0.79 -1.62
C LYS A 52 6.69 -0.21 -0.20
N LYS A 53 7.77 -0.31 0.58
CA LYS A 53 7.82 0.24 1.94
C LYS A 53 7.64 1.77 1.94
N GLN A 54 8.31 2.49 1.04
CA GLN A 54 8.18 3.95 0.92
C GLN A 54 6.75 4.36 0.55
N LEU A 55 6.06 3.60 -0.30
CA LEU A 55 4.66 3.87 -0.64
C LEU A 55 3.73 3.61 0.55
N LEU A 56 3.98 2.55 1.33
CA LEU A 56 3.20 2.24 2.54
C LEU A 56 3.32 3.32 3.63
N GLU A 57 4.44 4.06 3.68
CA GLU A 57 4.62 5.21 4.57
C GLU A 57 3.70 6.39 4.20
N GLN A 58 3.24 6.45 2.95
CA GLN A 58 2.42 7.55 2.41
C GLN A 58 0.95 7.14 2.25
N ASN A 59 0.69 5.87 1.96
CA ASN A 59 -0.62 5.33 1.64
C ASN A 59 -0.76 3.90 2.18
N PRO A 60 -1.72 3.60 3.08
CA PRO A 60 -1.90 2.25 3.62
C PRO A 60 -2.46 1.24 2.60
N TYR A 61 -3.02 1.69 1.48
CA TYR A 61 -3.65 0.85 0.46
C TYR A 61 -2.68 0.47 -0.68
N VAL A 62 -1.54 -0.10 -0.32
CA VAL A 62 -0.51 -0.57 -1.28
C VAL A 62 -0.41 -2.10 -1.22
N THR A 63 -0.52 -2.74 -2.38
CA THR A 63 -0.27 -4.19 -2.52
C THR A 63 0.77 -4.47 -3.61
N LEU A 64 1.34 -5.67 -3.58
CA LEU A 64 2.26 -6.19 -4.60
C LEU A 64 1.73 -7.52 -5.10
N VAL A 65 1.64 -7.67 -6.42
CA VAL A 65 1.15 -8.87 -7.11
C VAL A 65 2.24 -9.41 -8.02
N ASP A 66 2.43 -10.73 -8.03
CA ASP A 66 3.25 -11.39 -9.03
C ASP A 66 2.35 -12.03 -10.11
N ALA A 67 2.66 -11.77 -11.38
CA ALA A 67 1.92 -12.26 -12.54
C ALA A 67 2.56 -13.51 -13.19
N GLY A 68 3.53 -14.13 -12.53
CA GLY A 68 4.14 -15.40 -12.94
C GLY A 68 5.43 -15.28 -13.76
N ASP A 69 5.95 -16.45 -14.10
CA ASP A 69 7.22 -16.68 -14.82
C ASP A 69 8.49 -16.15 -14.14
N ALA A 70 8.59 -16.39 -12.82
CA ALA A 70 9.73 -15.97 -12.01
C ALA A 70 10.88 -17.01 -11.92
N VAL A 71 10.63 -18.30 -12.20
CA VAL A 71 11.47 -19.45 -11.76
C VAL A 71 12.39 -20.04 -12.86
N GLN A 72 12.43 -19.46 -14.05
CA GLN A 72 13.30 -19.90 -15.15
C GLN A 72 14.00 -18.74 -15.83
N GLY A 73 15.16 -18.94 -16.47
CA GLY A 73 15.85 -17.90 -17.25
C GLY A 73 17.26 -17.59 -16.77
N ASP A 74 17.61 -18.00 -15.54
CA ASP A 74 18.97 -17.91 -14.99
C ASP A 74 19.36 -19.16 -14.19
N ILE A 75 20.65 -19.31 -13.89
CA ILE A 75 21.27 -20.44 -13.20
C ILE A 75 20.66 -20.66 -11.82
N ILE A 76 20.32 -19.58 -11.10
CA ILE A 76 19.74 -19.68 -9.76
C ILE A 76 18.44 -20.49 -9.77
N GLY A 77 17.51 -20.21 -10.69
CA GLY A 77 16.26 -20.96 -10.81
C GLY A 77 16.47 -22.42 -11.24
N ALA A 78 17.48 -22.67 -12.08
CA ALA A 78 17.81 -24.03 -12.51
C ALA A 78 18.39 -24.89 -11.36
N LEU A 79 19.20 -24.30 -10.49
CA LEU A 79 19.83 -24.99 -9.35
C LEU A 79 18.87 -25.12 -8.16
N SER A 80 18.16 -24.05 -7.81
CA SER A 80 17.24 -24.02 -6.66
C SER A 80 15.91 -24.68 -6.94
N LYS A 81 15.55 -24.85 -8.23
CA LYS A 81 14.21 -25.28 -8.66
C LYS A 81 13.10 -24.36 -8.12
N GLY A 82 13.43 -23.08 -7.92
CA GLY A 82 12.53 -22.06 -7.39
C GLY A 82 12.33 -22.07 -5.88
N GLU A 83 13.18 -22.78 -5.13
CA GLU A 83 13.16 -22.74 -3.66
C GLU A 83 13.82 -21.47 -3.09
N ASP A 84 14.72 -20.86 -3.86
CA ASP A 84 15.48 -19.64 -3.49
C ASP A 84 14.87 -18.37 -4.09
#